data_AF-A0A4W3HKZ7-F1
#
_entry.id   AF-A0A4W3HKZ7-F1
#
_cell.length_a   1.000
_cell.length_b   1.000
_cell.length_c   1.000
_cell.angle_alpha   90.00
_cell.angle_beta   90.00
_cell.angle_gamma   90.00
#
_symmetry.space_group_name_H-M   'P 1'
#
loop_
_entity.id
_entity.type
_entity.pdbx_description
1 polymer ?
#
loop_
_entity_poly.entity_id
_entity_poly.type
_entity_poly.pdbx_seq_one_letter_code
_entity_poly.pdbx_strand_id
1 'polypeptide(L)'
;NEPKVTFHNVASLYIPGTSVECHYSLAPHARWTSKDWIGIFKVRWSSVRDYHTFLWSPSPDGYAEGSPTNCSVRFQGQFTT
;
A
#
# COMPACT_ATOMS: atom_id res chain seq x y z
N ASN A 1 -1.22 20.05 5.45
CA ASN A 1 -1.75 18.67 5.54
C ASN A 1 -0.61 17.71 5.33
N GLU A 2 -0.26 16.95 6.36
CA GLU A 2 0.71 15.86 6.24
C GLU A 2 0.04 14.62 5.64
N PRO A 3 0.78 13.80 4.87
CA PRO A 3 0.23 12.56 4.32
C PRO A 3 -0.07 11.57 5.45
N LYS A 4 -1.25 10.92 5.38
CA LYS A 4 -1.63 9.86 6.33
C LYS A 4 -0.86 8.56 6.11
N VAL A 5 -0.40 8.33 4.87
CA VAL A 5 0.31 7.13 4.44
C VAL A 5 1.49 7.56 3.59
N THR A 6 2.67 6.99 3.84
CA THR A 6 3.87 7.20 3.02
C THR A 6 4.32 5.86 2.47
N PHE A 7 4.51 5.76 1.15
CA PHE A 7 5.10 4.59 0.50
C PHE A 7 6.62 4.74 0.46
N HIS A 8 7.33 3.66 0.78
CA HIS A 8 8.78 3.63 0.91
C HIS A 8 9.40 2.76 -0.17
N ASN A 9 10.63 3.10 -0.57
CA ASN A 9 11.45 2.30 -1.49
C ASN A 9 10.72 1.95 -2.81
N VAL A 10 9.88 2.86 -3.30
CA VAL A 10 9.18 2.68 -4.58
C VAL A 10 10.17 2.84 -5.71
N ALA A 11 10.39 1.76 -6.47
CA ALA A 11 11.29 1.76 -7.62
C ALA A 11 10.61 2.45 -8.82
N SER A 12 11.43 3.01 -9.71
CA SER A 12 10.94 3.53 -11.00
C SER A 12 10.53 2.44 -11.98
N LEU A 13 11.02 1.21 -11.78
CA LEU A 13 10.71 0.03 -12.59
C LEU A 13 10.65 -1.22 -11.73
N TYR A 14 9.70 -2.10 -12.02
CA TYR A 14 9.60 -3.45 -11.49
C TYR A 14 9.67 -4.46 -12.65
N ILE A 15 10.22 -5.65 -12.41
CA ILE A 15 10.33 -6.69 -13.43
C ILE A 15 8.95 -7.34 -13.65
N PRO A 16 8.40 -7.35 -14.88
CA PRO A 16 7.12 -7.99 -15.15
C PRO A 16 7.11 -9.47 -14.73
N GLY A 17 5.99 -9.93 -14.15
CA GLY A 17 5.85 -11.32 -13.69
C GLY A 17 6.58 -11.66 -12.38
N THR A 18 7.26 -10.69 -11.74
CA THR A 18 7.88 -10.88 -10.42
C THR A 18 7.04 -10.26 -9.32
N SER A 19 7.04 -10.87 -8.13
CA SER A 19 6.30 -10.33 -7.00
C SER A 19 6.91 -9.01 -6.52
N VAL A 20 6.05 -8.05 -6.20
CA VAL A 20 6.43 -6.71 -5.73
C VAL A 20 6.05 -6.57 -4.27
N GLU A 21 7.04 -6.30 -3.42
CA GLU A 21 6.83 -5.95 -2.02
C GLU A 21 6.65 -4.43 -1.89
N CYS A 22 5.46 -4.03 -1.45
CA CYS A 22 5.09 -2.64 -1.24
C CYS A 22 5.23 -2.33 0.25
N HIS A 23 6.18 -1.45 0.58
CA HIS A 23 6.44 -0.99 1.94
C HIS A 23 5.78 0.37 2.16
N TYR A 24 5.12 0.56 3.30
CA TYR A 24 4.49 1.82 3.66
C TYR A 24 4.44 2.02 5.17
N SER A 25 4.22 3.26 5.60
CA SER A 25 3.99 3.60 7.00
C SER A 25 2.73 4.43 7.17
N LEU A 26 2.00 4.17 8.25
CA LEU A 26 0.90 5.02 8.70
C LEU A 26 1.45 6.16 9.57
N ALA A 27 0.97 7.37 9.35
CA ALA A 27 1.28 8.50 10.23
C ALA A 27 0.65 8.29 11.63
N PRO A 28 1.21 8.87 12.71
CA PRO A 28 0.67 8.75 14.08
C PRO A 28 -0.83 9.04 14.23
N HIS A 29 -1.34 9.98 13.42
CA HIS A 29 -2.74 10.42 13.44
C HIS A 29 -3.64 9.66 12.45
N ALA A 30 -3.07 8.72 11.68
CA ALA A 30 -3.83 7.87 10.79
C ALA A 30 -4.47 6.73 11.59
N ARG A 31 -5.70 6.37 11.22
CA ARG A 31 -6.42 5.24 11.82
C ARG A 31 -6.52 4.15 10.77
N TRP A 32 -5.95 2.99 11.08
CA TRP A 32 -6.12 1.80 10.29
C TRP A 32 -7.51 1.19 10.52
N THR A 33 -8.10 0.60 9.48
CA THR A 33 -9.29 -0.23 9.58
C THR A 33 -9.12 -1.54 8.80
N SER A 34 -9.88 -2.58 9.18
CA SER A 34 -9.91 -3.85 8.43
C SER A 34 -10.49 -3.74 7.02
N LYS A 35 -10.98 -2.56 6.62
CA LYS A 35 -11.47 -2.26 5.26
C LYS A 35 -10.43 -1.50 4.42
N ASP A 36 -9.26 -1.21 4.98
CA ASP A 36 -8.20 -0.50 4.26
C ASP A 36 -7.50 -1.46 3.30
N TRP A 37 -7.11 -0.95 2.14
CA TRP A 37 -6.45 -1.73 1.09
C TRP A 37 -5.44 -0.88 0.32
N ILE A 38 -4.44 -1.56 -0.24
CA ILE A 38 -3.41 -0.98 -1.09
C ILE A 38 -3.72 -1.37 -2.53
N GLY A 39 -3.84 -0.38 -3.41
CA GLY A 39 -4.15 -0.58 -4.82
C GLY A 39 -2.99 -0.21 -5.73
N ILE A 40 -2.82 -0.98 -6.81
CA ILE A 40 -1.99 -0.57 -7.95
C ILE A 40 -2.93 0.09 -8.96
N PHE A 41 -2.60 1.31 -9.36
CA PHE A 41 -3.40 2.07 -10.32
C PHE A 41 -2.57 2.42 -11.55
N LYS A 42 -3.21 2.42 -12.71
CA LYS A 42 -2.63 3.07 -13.89
C LYS A 42 -2.59 4.58 -13.63
N VAL A 43 -1.47 5.23 -13.99
CA VAL A 43 -1.34 6.69 -13.88
C VAL A 43 -2.48 7.36 -14.66
N ARG A 44 -3.06 8.43 -14.10
CA ARG A 44 -4.28 9.11 -14.58
C ARG A 44 -5.58 8.30 -14.36
N TRP A 45 -5.65 7.49 -13.32
CA TRP A 45 -6.92 6.98 -12.80
C TRP A 45 -7.85 8.13 -12.37
N SER A 46 -9.17 7.94 -12.46
CA SER A 46 -10.17 8.97 -12.13
C SER A 46 -11.03 8.59 -10.92
N SER A 47 -11.16 7.30 -10.66
CA SER A 47 -11.94 6.74 -9.56
C SER A 47 -11.16 5.66 -8.82
N VAL A 48 -11.47 5.50 -7.53
CA VAL A 48 -10.93 4.40 -6.72
C VAL A 48 -11.31 3.03 -7.30
N ARG A 49 -12.35 2.96 -8.14
CA ARG A 49 -12.75 1.74 -8.88
C ARG A 49 -11.83 1.38 -10.04
N ASP A 50 -10.93 2.28 -10.44
CA ASP A 50 -10.01 2.07 -11.57
C ASP A 50 -8.71 1.35 -11.15
N TYR A 51 -8.73 0.64 -10.02
CA TYR A 51 -7.58 -0.15 -9.59
C TYR A 51 -7.30 -1.27 -10.60
N HIS A 52 -6.03 -1.53 -10.88
CA HIS A 52 -5.60 -2.70 -11.65
C HIS A 52 -5.68 -3.96 -10.79
N THR A 53 -5.14 -3.88 -9.58
CA THR A 53 -5.22 -4.93 -8.56
C THR A 53 -5.16 -4.30 -7.17
N PHE A 54 -5.55 -5.05 -6.15
CA PHE A 54 -5.47 -4.61 -4.75
C PHE A 54 -5.15 -5.76 -3.80
N LEU A 55 -4.64 -5.41 -2.62
CA LEU A 55 -4.53 -6.29 -1.47
C LEU A 55 -5.05 -5.57 -0.23
N TRP A 56 -5.69 -6.33 0.67
CA TRP A 56 -6.08 -5.80 1.98
C TRP A 56 -4.83 -5.41 2.77
N SER A 57 -4.91 -4.27 3.45
CA SER A 57 -3.88 -3.85 4.39
C SER A 57 -3.92 -4.80 5.58
N PRO A 58 -2.82 -5.50 5.92
CA PRO A 58 -2.77 -6.26 7.16
C PRO A 58 -2.93 -5.31 8.36
N SER A 59 -3.40 -5.86 9.48
CA SER A 59 -3.31 -5.14 10.76
C SER A 59 -1.85 -4.79 11.00
N PRO A 60 -1.52 -3.54 11.33
CA PRO A 60 -0.17 -3.18 11.71
C PRO A 60 0.26 -3.99 12.94
N ASP A 61 1.42 -4.65 12.88
CA ASP A 61 1.95 -5.41 14.02
C ASP A 61 2.24 -4.45 15.18
N GLY A 62 1.75 -4.79 16.38
CA GLY A 62 1.95 -3.95 17.57
C GLY A 62 1.25 -2.59 17.52
N TYR A 63 0.14 -2.47 16.79
CA TYR A 63 -0.65 -1.24 16.70
C TYR A 63 -0.96 -0.65 18.09
N ALA A 64 -0.30 0.45 18.41
CA ALA A 64 -0.64 1.37 19.49
C ALA A 64 -1.06 2.70 18.83
N GLU A 65 -2.22 3.23 19.25
CA GLU A 65 -2.71 4.51 18.73
C GLU A 65 -1.64 5.60 18.97
N GLY A 66 -1.12 6.20 17.89
CA GLY A 66 -0.11 7.26 17.96
C GLY A 66 1.33 6.89 17.60
N SER A 67 1.69 5.63 17.31
CA SER A 67 3.03 5.27 16.81
C SER A 67 3.05 5.11 15.29
N PRO A 68 4.08 5.59 14.56
CA PRO A 68 4.27 5.23 13.16
C PRO A 68 4.49 3.72 13.04
N THR A 69 3.58 3.03 12.36
CA THR A 69 3.71 1.58 12.15
C THR A 69 4.08 1.31 10.70
N ASN A 70 5.18 0.60 10.50
CA ASN A 70 5.61 0.10 9.20
C ASN A 70 4.78 -1.13 8.84
N CYS A 71 4.32 -1.17 7.60
CA CYS A 71 3.53 -2.25 7.05
C CYS A 71 4.05 -2.64 5.67
N SER A 72 3.72 -3.85 5.23
CA SER A 72 4.04 -4.30 3.88
C SER A 72 2.96 -5.22 3.32
N VAL A 73 2.75 -5.15 2.01
CA VAL A 73 1.97 -6.13 1.25
C VAL A 73 2.78 -6.66 0.07
N ARG A 74 2.53 -7.90 -0.35
CA ARG A 74 3.22 -8.53 -1.48
C ARG A 74 2.26 -8.82 -2.62
N PHE A 75 2.33 -8.01 -3.67
CA PHE A 75 1.63 -8.28 -4.92
C PHE A 75 2.34 -9.42 -5.64
N GLN A 76 1.60 -10.48 -5.98
CA GLN A 76 2.16 -11.60 -6.75
C GLN A 76 2.38 -11.18 -8.20
N GLY A 77 3.42 -11.74 -8.84
CA GLY A 77 3.83 -11.37 -10.19
C GLY A 77 2.75 -11.49 -11.28
N GLN A 78 1.76 -12.38 -11.08
CA GLN A 78 0.59 -12.51 -11.95
C GLN A 78 -0.32 -11.27 -11.99
N PHE A 79 -0.16 -10.33 -11.05
CA PHE A 79 -0.92 -9.09 -10.94
C PHE A 79 -0.10 -7.84 -11.30
N THR A 80 1.13 -8.03 -11.77
CA THR A 80 2.07 -6.94 -12.09
C THR A 80 2.57 -7.01 -13.54
N THR A 81 1.83 -7.71 -14.39
CA THR A 81 2.04 -7.83 -15.85
C THR A 81 1.12 -6.91 -16.62
#